data_AF-A0A355RW90-F1
#
_entry.id   AF-A0A355RW90-F1
#
_cell.length_a   1.000
_cell.length_b   1.000
_cell.length_c   1.000
_cell.angle_alpha   90.00
_cell.angle_beta   90.00
_cell.angle_gamma   90.00
#
_symmetry.space_group_name_H-M   'P 1'
#
loop_
_entity.id
_entity.type
_entity.pdbx_description
1 polymer ?
#
loop_
_entity_poly.entity_id
_entity_poly.type
_entity_poly.pdbx_seq_one_letter_code
_entity_poly.pdbx_strand_id
1 'polypeptide(L)'
;MDDMGVVIMEKDPKTGLLSRELGSYHINYDLNLIDKIFVTFENGEKIVNEYLTTPGEFKDWEFNAIYDTYDMEIYGDTILSMEEDDESYNPTWLVRFDFLEDDVAMESKLNEILRMHSEELKNVLEKIKGMEEEYRV
;
A
#
# COMPACT_ATOMS: atom_id res chain seq x y z
N MET A 1 2.61 -16.99 19.02
CA MET A 1 2.55 -16.59 17.60
C MET A 1 3.12 -15.19 17.60
N ASP A 2 4.15 -14.91 16.80
CA ASP A 2 4.68 -13.56 16.70
C ASP A 2 3.54 -12.64 16.23
N ASP A 3 3.14 -11.70 17.08
CA ASP A 3 2.22 -10.63 16.70
C ASP A 3 2.94 -9.80 15.63
N MET A 4 2.64 -10.08 14.36
CA MET A 4 3.08 -9.23 13.26
C MET A 4 2.19 -7.99 13.25
N GLY A 5 2.78 -6.85 13.62
CA GLY A 5 2.06 -5.59 13.74
C GLY A 5 2.74 -4.47 12.98
N VAL A 6 1.92 -3.46 12.62
CA VAL A 6 2.35 -2.23 11.98
C VAL A 6 2.23 -1.09 12.98
N VAL A 7 3.30 -0.32 13.12
CA VAL A 7 3.31 0.90 13.93
C VAL A 7 3.14 2.10 13.01
N ILE A 8 2.09 2.88 13.23
CA ILE A 8 1.84 4.11 12.48
C ILE A 8 2.41 5.29 13.26
N MET A 9 3.27 6.05 12.59
CA MET A 9 3.88 7.25 13.14
C MET A 9 3.42 8.50 12.38
N GLU A 10 3.30 9.60 13.10
CA GLU A 10 3.08 10.94 12.54
C GLU A 10 4.38 11.47 11.92
N LYS A 11 4.31 11.87 10.66
CA LYS A 11 5.40 12.51 9.92
C LYS A 11 5.25 14.03 10.01
N ASP A 12 6.27 14.70 10.54
CA ASP A 12 6.30 16.15 10.61
C ASP A 12 6.46 16.74 9.20
N PRO A 13 5.53 17.60 8.74
CA PRO A 13 5.55 18.11 7.37
C PRO A 13 6.67 19.13 7.11
N LYS A 14 7.27 19.72 8.15
CA LYS A 14 8.35 20.72 8.03
C LYS A 14 9.71 20.05 7.94
N THR A 15 9.91 18.98 8.70
CA THR A 15 11.21 18.30 8.80
C THR A 15 11.27 17.01 7.99
N GLY A 16 10.12 16.43 7.63
CA GLY A 16 10.01 15.14 6.96
C GLY A 16 10.30 13.94 7.88
N LEU A 17 10.55 14.17 9.16
CA LEU A 17 10.91 13.13 10.14
C LEU A 17 9.66 12.54 10.81
N LEU A 18 9.74 11.25 11.15
CA LEU A 18 8.76 10.62 12.04
C LEU A 18 8.93 11.17 13.45
N SER A 19 7.82 11.54 14.08
CA SER A 19 7.81 12.36 15.30
C SER A 19 7.18 11.66 16.49
N ARG A 20 6.03 11.01 16.28
CA ARG A 20 5.19 10.44 17.34
C ARG A 20 4.47 9.20 16.86
N GLU A 21 4.46 8.16 17.69
CA GLU A 21 3.62 6.98 17.49
C GLU A 21 2.15 7.32 17.72
N LEU A 22 1.30 6.93 16.77
CA LEU A 22 -0.15 7.12 16.85
C LEU A 22 -0.89 5.84 17.24
N GLY A 23 -0.34 4.67 16.88
CA GLY A 23 -0.91 3.38 17.23
C GLY A 23 -0.11 2.21 16.66
N SER A 24 -0.40 1.02 17.17
CA SER A 24 0.16 -0.25 16.72
C SER A 24 -0.99 -1.21 16.47
N TYR A 25 -1.01 -1.82 15.28
CA TYR A 25 -2.15 -2.60 14.78
C TYR A 25 -1.71 -3.99 14.36
N HIS A 26 -2.54 -4.99 14.62
CA HIS A 26 -2.28 -6.36 14.20
C HIS A 26 -2.60 -6.56 12.72
N ILE A 27 -1.69 -7.20 11.98
CA ILE A 27 -1.86 -7.47 10.56
C ILE A 27 -2.00 -8.97 10.31
N ASN A 28 -3.10 -9.34 9.64
CA ASN A 28 -3.43 -10.73 9.29
C ASN A 28 -2.86 -11.16 7.92
N TYR A 29 -2.15 -10.27 7.22
CA TYR A 29 -1.58 -10.47 5.90
C TYR A 29 -0.05 -10.37 5.93
N ASP A 30 0.59 -10.63 4.78
CA ASP A 30 2.04 -10.51 4.67
C ASP A 30 2.50 -9.06 4.84
N LEU A 31 3.29 -8.78 5.88
CA LEU A 31 3.86 -7.46 6.14
C LEU A 31 4.75 -6.96 5.00
N ASN A 32 5.30 -7.85 4.17
CA ASN A 32 6.10 -7.46 3.01
C ASN A 32 5.27 -6.80 1.89
N LEU A 33 3.95 -6.74 2.04
CA LEU A 33 3.07 -5.95 1.19
C LEU A 33 3.08 -4.45 1.54
N ILE A 34 3.71 -4.06 2.64
CA ILE A 34 3.85 -2.67 3.07
C ILE A 34 5.32 -2.25 2.97
N ASP A 35 5.62 -1.30 2.09
CA ASP A 35 6.95 -0.68 2.01
C ASP A 35 7.15 0.33 3.15
N LYS A 36 6.20 1.26 3.30
CA LYS A 36 6.22 2.29 4.34
C LYS A 36 4.82 2.79 4.64
N ILE A 37 4.59 3.20 5.89
CA ILE A 37 3.32 3.77 6.32
C ILE A 37 3.56 4.88 7.35
N PHE A 38 2.86 6.00 7.20
CA PHE A 38 2.92 7.14 8.12
C PHE A 38 1.69 8.03 7.97
N VAL A 39 1.44 8.88 8.97
CA VAL A 39 0.36 9.87 8.94
C VAL A 39 0.91 11.27 8.70
N THR A 40 0.26 12.02 7.81
CA THR A 40 0.46 13.46 7.61
C THR A 40 -0.74 14.24 8.12
N PHE A 41 -0.53 15.50 8.49
CA PHE A 41 -1.62 16.40 8.86
C PHE A 41 -1.89 17.37 7.70
N GLU A 42 -3.04 17.21 7.05
CA GLU A 42 -3.40 17.94 5.84
C GLU A 42 -4.75 18.60 6.01
N ASN A 43 -4.81 19.91 5.78
CA ASN A 43 -6.05 20.70 5.90
C ASN A 43 -6.81 20.57 7.24
N GLY A 44 -6.16 20.11 8.31
CA GLY A 44 -6.82 19.88 9.60
C GLY A 44 -7.12 18.42 9.92
N GLU A 45 -6.83 17.51 9.01
CA GLU A 45 -7.18 16.09 9.08
C GLU A 45 -5.91 15.22 9.05
N LYS A 46 -5.97 14.06 9.71
CA LYS A 46 -4.89 13.07 9.73
C LYS A 46 -5.10 12.12 8.56
N ILE A 47 -4.18 12.14 7.60
CA ILE A 47 -4.22 11.26 6.43
C ILE A 47 -3.12 10.21 6.57
N VAL A 48 -3.51 8.95 6.47
CA VAL A 48 -2.61 7.80 6.38
C VAL A 48 -2.08 7.74 4.97
N ASN A 49 -0.77 7.60 4.83
CA ASN A 49 -0.05 7.38 3.59
C ASN A 49 0.59 6.00 3.71
N GLU A 50 0.01 5.01 3.04
CA GLU A 50 0.45 3.62 3.05
C GLU A 50 0.97 3.26 1.66
N TYR A 51 2.21 2.79 1.59
CA TYR A 51 2.82 2.36 0.35
C TYR A 51 2.69 0.85 0.26
N LEU A 52 1.77 0.42 -0.60
CA LEU A 52 1.53 -0.98 -0.89
C LEU A 52 2.48 -1.42 -1.98
N THR A 53 3.27 -2.46 -1.72
CA THR A 53 4.31 -2.92 -2.64
C THR A 53 4.11 -4.37 -3.05
N THR A 54 4.77 -4.73 -4.16
CA THR A 54 4.82 -6.10 -4.67
C THR A 54 6.12 -6.77 -4.21
N PRO A 55 6.09 -7.68 -3.21
CA PRO A 55 7.28 -8.42 -2.82
C PRO A 55 7.65 -9.43 -3.90
N GLY A 56 8.89 -9.35 -4.39
CA GLY A 56 9.38 -10.21 -5.45
C GLY A 56 10.55 -9.59 -6.21
N GLU A 57 11.02 -10.33 -7.20
CA GLU A 57 11.95 -9.86 -8.22
C GLU A 57 11.24 -9.90 -9.57
N PHE A 58 11.19 -8.75 -10.24
CA PHE A 58 10.50 -8.59 -11.52
C PHE A 58 11.49 -8.12 -12.56
N LYS A 59 11.39 -8.66 -13.77
CA LYS A 59 12.05 -8.07 -14.94
C LYS A 59 11.36 -6.75 -15.29
N ASP A 60 12.05 -5.89 -16.04
CA ASP A 60 11.52 -4.61 -16.51
C ASP A 60 10.15 -4.76 -17.21
N TRP A 61 9.94 -5.84 -17.97
CA TRP A 61 8.65 -6.07 -18.64
C TRP A 61 7.55 -6.47 -17.65
N GLU A 62 7.87 -7.27 -16.63
CA GLU A 62 6.91 -7.67 -15.58
C GLU A 62 6.54 -6.45 -14.74
N PHE A 63 7.50 -5.59 -14.44
CA PHE A 63 7.28 -4.32 -13.74
C PHE A 63 6.23 -3.46 -14.45
N ASN A 64 6.41 -3.21 -15.75
CA ASN A 64 5.46 -2.42 -16.54
C ASN A 64 4.10 -3.13 -16.69
N ALA A 65 4.11 -4.44 -16.91
CA ALA A 65 2.88 -5.21 -17.04
C ALA A 65 2.05 -5.23 -15.75
N ILE A 66 2.70 -5.22 -14.57
CA ILE A 66 2.01 -5.14 -13.29
C ILE A 66 1.25 -3.82 -13.18
N TYR A 67 1.90 -2.68 -13.43
CA TYR A 67 1.23 -1.37 -13.39
C TYR A 67 0.07 -1.28 -14.39
N ASP A 68 0.30 -1.67 -15.65
CA ASP A 68 -0.75 -1.63 -16.68
C ASP A 68 -1.97 -2.51 -16.38
N THR A 69 -1.77 -3.59 -15.60
CA THR A 69 -2.81 -4.59 -15.34
C THR A 69 -3.51 -4.38 -14.00
N TYR A 70 -2.88 -3.68 -13.05
CA TYR A 70 -3.39 -3.51 -11.69
C TYR A 70 -4.64 -2.62 -11.65
N ASP A 71 -5.75 -3.17 -11.16
CA ASP A 71 -6.99 -2.42 -11.04
C ASP A 71 -7.05 -1.62 -9.72
N MET A 72 -6.78 -0.31 -9.81
CA MET A 72 -6.89 0.61 -8.68
C MET A 72 -8.35 0.94 -8.29
N GLU A 73 -9.33 0.65 -9.15
CA GLU A 73 -10.74 0.96 -8.87
C GLU A 73 -11.36 -0.03 -7.88
N ILE A 74 -10.72 -1.18 -7.62
CA ILE A 74 -11.23 -2.19 -6.67
C ILE A 74 -11.47 -1.61 -5.27
N TYR A 75 -10.73 -0.56 -4.89
CA TYR A 75 -10.77 0.04 -3.56
C TYR A 75 -12.01 0.90 -3.31
N GLY A 76 -12.68 1.38 -4.36
CA GLY A 76 -13.90 2.19 -4.24
C GLY A 76 -13.81 3.27 -3.16
N ASP A 77 -14.84 3.34 -2.30
CA ASP A 77 -14.94 4.33 -1.21
C ASP A 77 -14.10 3.96 0.04
N THR A 78 -13.35 2.85 0.02
CA THR A 78 -12.51 2.44 1.17
C THR A 78 -11.35 3.42 1.37
N ILE A 79 -10.85 4.01 0.29
CA ILE A 79 -9.69 4.92 0.29
C ILE A 79 -10.08 6.30 -0.25
N LEU A 80 -9.24 7.30 -0.01
CA LEU A 80 -9.39 8.64 -0.58
C LEU A 80 -8.74 8.72 -1.97
N SER A 81 -7.57 8.11 -2.14
CA SER A 81 -6.85 8.07 -3.41
C SER A 81 -5.79 6.97 -3.44
N MET A 82 -5.40 6.59 -4.65
CA MET A 82 -4.27 5.70 -4.95
C MET A 82 -3.50 6.27 -6.13
N GLU A 83 -2.17 6.26 -6.06
CA GLU A 83 -1.29 6.68 -7.16
C GLU A 83 -0.06 5.77 -7.21
N GLU A 84 0.51 5.60 -8.41
CA GLU A 84 1.74 4.82 -8.63
C GLU A 84 2.96 5.55 -8.05
N ASP A 85 3.86 4.81 -7.40
CA ASP A 85 5.13 5.32 -6.88
C ASP A 85 6.28 4.94 -7.83
N ASP A 86 6.59 5.85 -8.74
CA ASP A 86 7.64 5.68 -9.76
C ASP A 86 9.07 5.65 -9.17
N GLU A 87 9.23 6.01 -7.90
CA GLU A 87 10.54 6.02 -7.22
C GLU A 87 10.88 4.67 -6.58
N SER A 88 9.90 3.80 -6.41
CA SER A 88 10.09 2.50 -5.76
C SER A 88 10.72 1.46 -6.67
N TYR A 89 11.53 0.57 -6.08
CA TYR A 89 12.23 -0.49 -6.81
C TYR A 89 11.26 -1.53 -7.40
N ASN A 90 10.22 -1.87 -6.64
CA ASN A 90 9.14 -2.76 -7.06
C ASN A 90 7.87 -1.95 -7.36
N PRO A 91 6.96 -2.47 -8.20
CA PRO A 91 5.64 -1.85 -8.38
C PRO A 91 4.99 -1.59 -7.03
N THR A 92 4.69 -0.32 -6.79
CA THR A 92 4.27 0.21 -5.50
C THR A 92 3.26 1.32 -5.72
N TRP A 93 2.29 1.41 -4.83
CA TRP A 93 1.26 2.44 -4.88
C TRP A 93 1.15 3.15 -3.54
N LEU A 94 1.07 4.47 -3.59
CA LEU A 94 0.71 5.29 -2.44
C LEU A 94 -0.82 5.31 -2.31
N VAL A 95 -1.31 4.60 -1.29
CA VAL A 95 -2.71 4.61 -0.87
C VAL A 95 -2.91 5.61 0.25
N ARG A 96 -3.93 6.45 0.11
CA ARG A 96 -4.24 7.52 1.07
C ARG A 96 -5.64 7.34 1.60
N PHE A 97 -5.80 7.42 2.93
CA PHE A 97 -7.10 7.30 3.59
C PHE A 97 -7.11 7.98 4.96
N ASP A 98 -8.31 8.26 5.48
CA ASP A 98 -8.46 8.90 6.79
C ASP A 98 -7.92 8.02 7.92
N PHE A 99 -7.14 8.63 8.82
CA PHE A 99 -6.79 8.00 10.07
C PHE A 99 -8.02 7.90 10.98
N LEU A 100 -8.28 6.69 11.50
CA LEU A 100 -9.39 6.44 12.41
C LEU A 100 -8.87 6.43 13.85
N GLU A 101 -9.47 7.22 14.73
CA GLU A 101 -9.11 7.26 16.17
C GLU A 101 -9.59 6.02 16.95
N ASP A 102 -10.49 5.21 16.36
CA ASP A 102 -10.90 3.93 16.91
C ASP A 102 -9.94 2.83 16.44
N ASP A 103 -9.18 2.25 17.37
CA ASP A 103 -8.12 1.28 17.06
C ASP A 103 -8.65 0.06 16.30
N VAL A 104 -9.84 -0.42 16.64
CA VAL A 104 -10.45 -1.61 16.01
C VAL A 104 -10.88 -1.29 14.58
N ALA A 105 -11.46 -0.12 14.35
CA ALA A 105 -11.82 0.33 13.01
C ALA A 105 -10.58 0.57 12.14
N MET A 106 -9.52 1.16 12.71
CA MET A 106 -8.25 1.39 12.00
C MET A 106 -7.57 0.08 11.62
N GLU A 107 -7.48 -0.88 12.56
CA GLU A 107 -6.96 -2.21 12.29
C GLU A 107 -7.77 -2.94 11.22
N SER A 108 -9.10 -2.88 11.30
CA SER A 108 -9.98 -3.49 10.31
C SER A 108 -9.75 -2.91 8.92
N LYS A 109 -9.59 -1.59 8.83
CA LYS A 109 -9.35 -0.88 7.56
C LYS A 109 -8.01 -1.25 6.94
N LEU A 110 -6.93 -1.29 7.72
CA LEU A 110 -5.61 -1.75 7.26
C LEU A 110 -5.68 -3.17 6.69
N ASN A 111 -6.30 -4.09 7.43
CA ASN A 111 -6.44 -5.47 7.00
C ASN A 111 -7.33 -5.60 5.75
N GLU A 112 -8.35 -4.77 5.58
CA GLU A 112 -9.18 -4.75 4.38
C GLU A 112 -8.38 -4.27 3.16
N ILE A 113 -7.63 -3.18 3.28
CA ILE A 113 -6.77 -2.67 2.20
C ILE A 113 -5.73 -3.71 1.77
N LEU A 114 -5.06 -4.35 2.73
CA LEU A 114 -4.08 -5.41 2.45
C LEU A 114 -4.70 -6.66 1.82
N ARG A 115 -5.93 -7.02 2.22
CA ARG A 115 -6.68 -8.10 1.58
C ARG A 115 -6.90 -7.81 0.11
N MET A 116 -7.42 -6.62 -0.20
CA MET A 116 -7.73 -6.18 -1.56
C MET A 116 -6.47 -6.15 -2.42
N HIS A 117 -5.38 -5.61 -1.88
CA HIS A 117 -4.08 -5.61 -2.54
C HIS A 117 -3.56 -7.03 -2.82
N SER A 118 -3.59 -7.91 -1.81
CA SER A 118 -3.11 -9.30 -1.95
C SER A 118 -3.93 -10.09 -2.98
N GLU A 119 -5.24 -9.87 -3.03
CA GLU A 119 -6.13 -10.51 -4.01
C GLU A 119 -5.85 -10.00 -5.42
N GLU A 120 -5.72 -8.69 -5.60
CA GLU A 120 -5.46 -8.11 -6.92
C GLU A 120 -4.05 -8.42 -7.42
N LEU A 121 -3.03 -8.42 -6.56
CA LEU A 121 -1.70 -8.87 -6.96
C LEU A 121 -1.69 -10.32 -7.47
N LYS A 122 -2.43 -11.23 -6.82
CA LYS A 122 -2.54 -12.61 -7.31
C LYS A 122 -3.21 -12.65 -8.68
N ASN A 123 -4.21 -11.82 -8.90
CA ASN A 123 -4.92 -11.70 -10.18
C ASN A 123 -4.00 -11.16 -11.29
N VAL A 124 -3.31 -10.05 -11.02
CA VAL A 124 -2.35 -9.41 -11.93
C VAL A 124 -1.22 -10.37 -12.28
N LEU A 125 -0.56 -10.96 -11.29
CA LEU A 125 0.56 -11.88 -11.51
C LEU A 125 0.16 -13.13 -12.28
N GLU A 126 -1.11 -13.55 -12.22
CA GLU A 126 -1.63 -14.62 -13.07
C GLU A 126 -1.89 -14.13 -14.51
N LYS A 127 -2.49 -12.95 -14.67
CA LYS A 127 -2.81 -12.35 -15.97
C LYS A 127 -1.57 -12.06 -16.82
N ILE A 128 -0.51 -11.54 -16.22
CA ILE A 128 0.71 -11.15 -16.95
C ILE A 128 1.55 -12.34 -17.44
N LYS A 129 1.21 -13.57 -17.03
CA LYS A 129 1.91 -14.77 -17.49
C LYS A 129 1.75 -14.92 -19.00
N GLY A 130 2.86 -14.77 -19.72
CA GLY A 130 2.91 -14.89 -21.17
C GLY A 130 2.66 -13.58 -21.92
N MET A 131 2.53 -12.45 -21.22
CA MET A 131 2.43 -11.11 -21.85
C MET A 131 3.80 -10.55 -22.28
N GLU A 132 4.92 -11.25 -22.03
CA GLU A 132 6.29 -10.78 -22.35
C GLU A 132 6.44 -10.26 -23.79
N GLU A 133 5.78 -10.87 -24.78
CA GLU A 133 5.85 -10.42 -26.18
C GLU A 133 5.20 -9.05 -26.40
N GLU A 134 4.18 -8.67 -25.63
CA GLU A 134 3.49 -7.38 -25.73
C GLU A 134 4.35 -6.21 -25.24
N TYR A 135 5.31 -6.51 -24.37
CA TYR A 135 6.23 -5.54 -23.76
C TYR A 135 7.63 -5.59 -24.38
N ARG A 136 7.81 -6.40 -25.43
CA ARG A 136 9.06 -6.51 -26.16
C ARG A 136 9.15 -5.39 -27.20
N VAL A 137 9.79 -4.27 -26.79
CA VAL A 137 10.10 -3.13 -27.68
C VAL A 137 11.18 -3.49 -28.70
#